data_AF-A0A4Q3VP29-F1
#
_entry.id   AF-A0A4Q3VP29-F1
#
_cell.length_a   1.000
_cell.length_b   1.000
_cell.length_c   1.000
_cell.angle_alpha   90.00
_cell.angle_beta   90.00
_cell.angle_gamma   90.00
#
_symmetry.space_group_name_H-M   'P 1'
#
loop_
_entity.id
_entity.type
_entity.pdbx_description
1 polymer ?
#
loop_
_entity_poly.entity_id
_entity_poly.type
_entity_poly.pdbx_seq_one_letter_code
_entity_poly.pdbx_strand_id
1 'polypeptide(L)'
;MGSGMSVTTEKGGKARRPSANDDDDEARQPLYAAPALDKGLDILELLSKQEQGLTRRDIADRLGRSVSEIFRMIECLTRRSYIVQVEDSFSLGLKLFELAHEFPPMNRLLKEALPRMEGLAKAADQSCHLSVLRDGRQLVIAQVDTPEGIGFSLKVGAKIDLLKSGSGHVLLAFQDV
;
A
#
# COMPACT_ATOMS: atom_id res chain seq x y z
N MET A 1 -56.11 -58.21 -15.06
CA MET A 1 -57.39 -58.39 -14.34
C MET A 1 -57.08 -58.50 -12.86
N GLY A 2 -57.51 -57.50 -12.07
CA GLY A 2 -57.56 -57.48 -10.61
C GLY A 2 -56.22 -57.55 -9.86
N SER A 3 -56.06 -57.08 -8.63
CA SER A 3 -56.87 -56.24 -7.73
C SER A 3 -56.04 -56.08 -6.44
N GLY A 4 -56.25 -55.01 -5.67
CA GLY A 4 -55.71 -54.81 -4.31
C GLY A 4 -54.76 -53.61 -4.25
N MET A 5 -55.18 -52.36 -4.01
CA MET A 5 -55.99 -51.75 -2.94
C MET A 5 -55.24 -51.57 -1.61
N SER A 6 -54.86 -50.30 -1.36
CA SER A 6 -54.75 -49.58 -0.07
C SER A 6 -53.76 -50.11 0.99
N VAL A 7 -52.92 -49.30 1.65
CA VAL A 7 -53.28 -48.22 2.58
C VAL A 7 -52.08 -47.28 2.78
N THR A 8 -52.43 -46.01 3.00
CA THR A 8 -51.70 -44.83 3.45
C THR A 8 -50.70 -45.02 4.59
N THR A 9 -49.59 -44.26 4.57
CA THR A 9 -49.13 -43.52 5.76
C THR A 9 -48.36 -42.25 5.35
N GLU A 10 -48.88 -41.10 5.76
CA GLU A 10 -48.18 -39.82 5.81
C GLU A 10 -47.02 -39.87 6.80
N LYS A 11 -45.93 -39.14 6.51
CA LYS A 11 -45.37 -38.04 7.33
C LYS A 11 -43.90 -37.85 7.02
N GLY A 12 -43.51 -36.59 6.80
CA GLY A 12 -42.12 -36.20 6.86
C GLY A 12 -41.77 -35.03 5.93
N GLY A 13 -42.42 -33.88 6.14
CA GLY A 13 -41.96 -32.63 5.56
C GLY A 13 -40.54 -32.32 6.05
N LYS A 14 -39.55 -32.59 5.21
CA LYS A 14 -38.16 -32.19 5.46
C LYS A 14 -38.01 -30.77 4.93
N ALA A 15 -38.11 -29.81 5.84
CA ALA A 15 -37.79 -28.41 5.59
C ALA A 15 -36.41 -28.31 4.93
N ARG A 16 -36.40 -27.91 3.67
CA ARG A 16 -35.21 -27.68 2.86
C ARG A 16 -34.59 -26.37 3.38
N ARG A 17 -33.54 -26.50 4.20
CA ARG A 17 -32.68 -25.36 4.55
C ARG A 17 -32.08 -24.80 3.25
N PRO A 18 -32.13 -23.49 2.98
CA PRO A 18 -31.34 -22.92 1.91
C PRO A 18 -29.86 -23.06 2.32
N SER A 19 -29.07 -23.71 1.48
CA SER A 19 -27.61 -23.68 1.57
C SER A 19 -27.16 -22.25 1.31
N ALA A 20 -26.55 -21.62 2.30
CA ALA A 20 -25.92 -20.33 2.15
C ALA A 20 -24.51 -20.51 1.56
N ASN A 21 -24.18 -19.63 0.62
CA ASN A 21 -22.87 -19.30 0.09
C ASN A 21 -22.38 -20.17 -1.08
N ASP A 22 -23.01 -19.96 -2.23
CA ASP A 22 -22.25 -19.79 -3.47
C ASP A 22 -22.25 -18.28 -3.78
N ASP A 23 -21.08 -17.78 -4.22
CA ASP A 23 -20.88 -16.52 -4.94
C ASP A 23 -21.08 -15.19 -4.18
N ASP A 24 -20.03 -14.70 -3.49
CA ASP A 24 -19.92 -13.26 -3.14
C ASP A 24 -18.45 -12.81 -2.94
N ASP A 25 -17.53 -13.34 -3.76
CA ASP A 25 -16.13 -12.85 -3.84
C ASP A 25 -15.79 -12.30 -5.25
N GLU A 26 -16.82 -12.00 -6.05
CA GLU A 26 -16.67 -11.07 -7.18
C GLU A 26 -16.59 -9.65 -6.62
N ALA A 27 -15.34 -9.25 -6.36
CA ALA A 27 -14.82 -7.89 -6.44
C ALA A 27 -15.92 -6.81 -6.47
N ARG A 28 -16.11 -6.12 -5.33
CA ARG A 28 -16.70 -4.78 -5.30
C ARG A 28 -15.90 -3.90 -6.26
N GLN A 29 -16.31 -3.85 -7.53
CA GLN A 29 -15.82 -2.83 -8.44
C GLN A 29 -16.20 -1.49 -7.81
N PRO A 30 -15.22 -0.62 -7.52
CA PRO A 30 -15.55 0.64 -6.89
C PRO A 30 -16.52 1.38 -7.80
N LEU A 31 -17.65 1.85 -7.23
CA LEU A 31 -18.74 2.53 -7.96
C LEU A 31 -18.31 3.78 -8.75
N TYR A 32 -17.03 4.16 -8.65
CA TYR A 32 -16.38 5.25 -9.38
C TYR A 32 -14.94 4.85 -9.72
N ALA A 33 -14.76 3.94 -10.69
CA ALA A 33 -13.43 3.65 -11.23
C ALA A 33 -12.97 4.81 -12.11
N ALA A 34 -11.73 5.27 -11.92
CA ALA A 34 -11.06 6.23 -12.79
C ALA A 34 -9.82 5.57 -13.42
N PRO A 35 -9.99 4.66 -14.41
CA PRO A 35 -8.91 3.75 -14.82
C PRO A 35 -7.65 4.46 -15.32
N ALA A 36 -7.80 5.66 -15.90
CA ALA A 36 -6.67 6.47 -16.34
C ALA A 36 -5.86 7.04 -15.16
N LEU A 37 -6.54 7.43 -14.08
CA LEU A 37 -5.88 7.90 -12.87
C LEU A 37 -5.14 6.77 -12.18
N ASP A 38 -5.80 5.61 -12.02
CA ASP A 38 -5.19 4.42 -11.42
C ASP A 38 -3.91 4.02 -12.18
N LYS A 39 -3.97 3.97 -13.52
CA LYS A 39 -2.81 3.75 -14.39
C LYS A 39 -1.68 4.76 -14.15
N GLY A 40 -2.02 6.03 -13.94
CA GLY A 40 -1.03 7.08 -13.66
C GLY A 40 -0.35 6.89 -12.31
N LEU A 41 -1.12 6.53 -11.28
CA LEU A 41 -0.59 6.25 -9.94
C LEU A 41 0.29 5.01 -9.93
N ASP A 42 -0.13 3.94 -10.61
CA ASP A 42 0.65 2.70 -10.78
C ASP A 42 2.04 2.98 -11.36
N ILE A 43 2.14 3.89 -12.34
CA ILE A 43 3.42 4.28 -12.95
C ILE A 43 4.31 4.99 -11.93
N LEU A 44 3.77 5.91 -11.13
CA LEU A 44 4.54 6.60 -10.09
C LEU A 44 5.06 5.63 -9.02
N GLU A 45 4.20 4.72 -8.58
CA GLU A 45 4.57 3.70 -7.60
C GLU A 45 5.62 2.72 -8.14
N LEU A 46 5.53 2.34 -9.42
CA LEU A 46 6.54 1.52 -10.07
C LEU A 46 7.88 2.25 -10.12
N LEU A 47 7.91 3.48 -10.63
CA LEU A 47 9.13 4.27 -10.76
C LEU A 47 9.76 4.62 -9.40
N SER A 48 8.96 4.75 -8.34
CA SER A 48 9.47 4.98 -6.97
C SER A 48 10.38 3.87 -6.44
N LYS A 49 10.30 2.67 -7.03
CA LYS A 49 11.06 1.49 -6.63
C LYS A 49 12.28 1.24 -7.52
N GLN A 50 12.56 2.12 -8.49
CA GLN A 50 13.66 1.95 -9.45
C GLN A 50 14.67 3.07 -9.28
N GLU A 51 15.91 2.70 -8.97
CA GLU A 51 17.02 3.67 -8.90
C GLU A 51 17.42 4.16 -10.31
N GLN A 52 17.30 3.27 -11.29
CA GLN A 52 17.53 3.54 -12.71
C GLN A 52 16.17 3.72 -13.38
N GLY A 53 16.02 4.76 -14.20
CA GLY A 53 14.77 5.00 -14.92
C GLY A 53 14.36 3.80 -15.78
N LEU A 54 13.08 3.73 -16.16
CA LEU A 54 12.53 2.65 -16.98
C LEU A 54 12.14 3.17 -18.35
N THR A 55 12.34 2.36 -19.40
CA THR A 55 11.80 2.70 -20.72
C THR A 55 10.28 2.57 -20.74
N ARG A 56 9.64 3.17 -21.75
CA ARG A 56 8.19 3.02 -21.98
C ARG A 56 7.75 1.55 -22.08
N ARG A 57 8.57 0.69 -22.70
CA ARG A 57 8.28 -0.75 -22.81
C ARG A 57 8.40 -1.44 -21.46
N ASP A 58 9.45 -1.15 -20.69
CA ASP A 58 9.63 -1.74 -19.35
C ASP A 58 8.48 -1.39 -18.40
N ILE A 59 7.97 -0.16 -18.47
CA ILE A 59 6.82 0.26 -17.67
C ILE A 59 5.57 -0.54 -18.07
N ALA A 60 5.31 -0.69 -19.36
CA ALA A 60 4.16 -1.45 -19.86
C ALA A 60 4.23 -2.91 -19.41
N ASP A 61 5.38 -3.56 -19.62
CA ASP A 61 5.59 -4.96 -19.31
C ASP A 61 5.47 -5.23 -17.80
N ARG A 62 6.07 -4.38 -16.96
CA ARG A 62 6.01 -4.54 -15.49
C ARG A 62 4.63 -4.27 -14.89
N LEU A 63 3.83 -3.42 -15.53
CA LEU A 63 2.45 -3.17 -15.12
C LEU A 63 1.45 -4.16 -15.73
N GLY A 64 1.89 -5.06 -16.63
CA GLY A 64 1.01 -5.98 -17.34
C GLY A 64 0.00 -5.25 -18.25
N ARG A 65 0.41 -4.13 -18.85
CA ARG A 65 -0.43 -3.27 -19.69
C ARG A 65 0.20 -3.09 -21.07
N SER A 66 -0.58 -2.66 -22.05
CA SER A 66 -0.03 -2.30 -23.36
C SER A 66 0.62 -0.92 -23.35
N VAL A 67 1.62 -0.71 -24.22
CA VAL A 67 2.28 0.60 -24.40
C VAL A 67 1.26 1.70 -24.74
N SER A 68 0.24 1.38 -25.55
CA SER A 68 -0.82 2.32 -25.92
C SER A 68 -1.64 2.79 -24.70
N GLU A 69 -1.89 1.90 -23.74
CA GLU A 69 -2.67 2.21 -22.55
C GLU A 69 -1.96 3.15 -21.57
N ILE A 70 -0.65 3.02 -21.42
CA ILE A 70 0.13 3.84 -20.49
C ILE A 70 0.64 5.14 -21.12
N PHE A 71 0.69 5.21 -22.46
CA PHE A 71 1.26 6.35 -23.18
C PHE A 71 0.65 7.69 -22.75
N ARG A 72 -0.68 7.78 -22.73
CA ARG A 72 -1.38 9.02 -22.32
C ARG A 72 -1.08 9.41 -20.87
N MET A 73 -0.81 8.44 -19.99
CA MET A 73 -0.49 8.71 -18.59
C MET A 73 0.94 9.19 -18.44
N ILE A 74 1.90 8.57 -19.14
CA ILE A 74 3.29 9.04 -19.19
C ILE A 74 3.34 10.49 -19.68
N GLU A 75 2.70 10.80 -20.81
CA GLU A 75 2.62 12.17 -21.34
C GLU A 75 2.04 13.16 -20.32
N CYS A 76 0.97 12.77 -19.61
CA CYS A 76 0.35 13.61 -18.59
C CYS A 76 1.30 13.85 -17.39
N LEU A 77 1.95 12.79 -16.90
CA LEU A 77 2.87 12.84 -15.76
C LEU A 77 4.13 13.65 -16.11
N THR A 78 4.67 13.49 -17.31
CA THR A 78 5.83 14.25 -17.80
C THR A 78 5.49 15.74 -17.93
N ARG A 79 4.36 16.08 -18.57
CA ARG A 79 3.90 17.47 -18.71
C ARG A 79 3.71 18.16 -17.36
N ARG A 80 3.31 17.40 -16.33
CA ARG A 80 3.10 17.89 -14.96
C ARG A 80 4.32 17.74 -14.06
N SER A 81 5.46 17.33 -14.62
CA SER A 81 6.75 17.18 -13.93
C SER A 81 6.77 16.15 -12.80
N TYR A 82 5.78 15.24 -12.76
CA TYR A 82 5.80 14.11 -11.83
C TYR A 82 6.85 13.07 -12.21
N ILE A 83 7.11 12.93 -13.51
CA ILE A 83 8.21 12.12 -14.05
C ILE A 83 9.04 12.98 -15.00
N VAL A 84 10.30 12.60 -15.19
CA VAL A 84 11.21 13.21 -16.14
C VAL A 84 11.70 12.15 -17.11
N GLN A 85 11.96 12.55 -18.34
CA GLN A 85 12.53 11.68 -19.36
C GLN A 85 14.01 12.04 -19.57
N VAL A 86 14.88 11.05 -19.50
CA VAL A 86 16.29 11.15 -19.86
C VAL A 86 16.56 10.09 -20.92
N GLU A 87 16.91 10.53 -22.13
CA GLU A 87 16.98 9.68 -23.32
C GLU A 87 15.65 8.93 -23.54
N ASP A 88 15.64 7.61 -23.45
CA ASP A 88 14.45 6.76 -23.58
C ASP A 88 13.88 6.28 -22.24
N SER A 89 14.50 6.68 -21.12
CA SER A 89 14.12 6.24 -19.78
C SER A 89 13.35 7.31 -19.01
N PHE A 90 12.38 6.89 -18.21
CA PHE A 90 11.57 7.73 -17.34
C PHE A 90 11.92 7.46 -15.88
N SER A 91 12.07 8.52 -15.09
CA SER A 91 12.30 8.47 -13.64
C SER A 91 11.39 9.46 -12.92
N LEU A 92 11.28 9.34 -11.59
CA LEU A 92 10.52 10.31 -10.80
C LEU A 92 11.14 11.70 -10.89
N GLY A 93 10.29 12.71 -11.10
CA GLY A 93 10.66 14.11 -10.98
C GLY A 93 10.55 14.60 -9.54
N LEU A 94 10.86 15.88 -9.32
CA LEU A 94 10.82 16.51 -7.98
C LEU A 94 9.40 16.90 -7.55
N LYS A 95 8.37 16.75 -8.40
CA LYS A 95 7.03 17.24 -8.07
C LYS A 95 6.43 16.60 -6.82
N LEU A 96 6.64 15.30 -6.62
CA LEU A 96 6.18 14.61 -5.41
C LEU A 96 6.91 15.11 -4.16
N PHE A 97 8.18 15.46 -4.28
CA PHE A 97 8.96 16.04 -3.18
C PHE A 97 8.41 17.43 -2.80
N GLU A 98 8.15 18.29 -3.78
CA GLU A 98 7.52 19.60 -3.54
C GLU A 98 6.19 19.47 -2.81
N LEU A 99 5.29 18.61 -3.32
CA LEU A 99 3.95 18.42 -2.74
C LEU A 99 4.00 17.87 -1.31
N ALA A 100 4.93 16.95 -1.04
CA ALA A 100 5.11 16.39 0.30
C ALA A 100 5.61 17.43 1.32
N HIS A 101 6.35 18.45 0.87
CA HIS A 101 6.93 19.49 1.73
C HIS A 101 6.07 20.75 1.82
N GLU A 102 5.16 21.00 0.87
CA GLU A 102 4.29 22.18 0.87
C GLU A 102 3.27 22.13 2.02
N PHE A 103 2.69 20.95 2.29
CA PHE A 103 1.79 20.72 3.42
C PHE A 103 2.11 19.38 4.07
N PRO A 104 3.19 19.27 4.86
CA PRO A 104 3.58 17.99 5.41
C PRO A 104 2.55 17.60 6.46
N PRO A 105 1.71 16.56 6.22
CA PRO A 105 0.61 16.24 7.13
C PRO A 105 1.14 15.91 8.53
N MET A 106 2.39 15.45 8.61
CA MET A 106 3.08 15.05 9.84
C MET A 106 3.98 16.13 10.45
N ASN A 107 4.02 17.35 9.90
CA ASN A 107 4.99 18.38 10.32
C ASN A 107 4.92 18.66 11.83
N ARG A 108 3.70 18.82 12.37
CA ARG A 108 3.51 19.09 13.81
C ARG A 108 4.03 17.93 14.68
N LEU A 109 3.79 16.68 14.29
CA LEU A 109 4.28 15.52 15.03
C LEU A 109 5.81 15.43 14.95
N LEU A 110 6.39 15.56 13.75
CA LEU A 110 7.83 15.46 13.54
C LEU A 110 8.59 16.56 14.27
N LYS A 111 8.07 17.79 14.27
CA LYS A 111 8.67 18.93 14.98
C LYS A 111 8.81 18.68 16.48
N GLU A 112 7.85 18.00 17.08
CA GLU A 112 7.88 17.64 18.51
C GLU A 112 8.67 16.35 18.79
N ALA A 113 8.63 15.40 17.86
CA ALA A 113 9.25 14.09 18.05
C ALA A 113 10.77 14.11 17.82
N LEU A 114 11.27 14.80 16.80
CA LEU A 114 12.67 14.77 16.39
C LEU A 114 13.65 15.13 17.52
N PRO A 115 13.46 16.23 18.28
CA PRO A 115 14.37 16.56 19.38
C PRO A 115 14.42 15.49 20.47
N ARG A 116 13.30 14.78 20.69
CA ARG A 116 13.22 13.68 21.68
C ARG A 116 13.91 12.43 21.16
N MET A 117 13.74 12.13 19.88
CA MET A 117 14.44 11.03 19.20
C MET A 117 15.95 11.24 19.20
N GLU A 118 16.43 12.46 18.94
CA GLU A 118 17.85 12.81 19.03
C GLU A 118 18.40 12.60 20.45
N GLY A 119 17.67 13.06 21.47
CA GLY A 119 18.02 12.82 22.86
C GLY A 119 18.08 11.33 23.23
N LEU A 120 17.11 10.55 22.74
CA LEU A 120 17.07 9.10 22.95
C LEU A 120 18.24 8.39 22.25
N ALA A 121 18.47 8.70 20.97
CA ALA A 121 19.54 8.08 20.19
C ALA A 121 20.91 8.34 20.83
N LYS A 122 21.13 9.58 21.30
CA LYS A 122 22.34 9.94 22.03
C LYS A 122 22.49 9.23 23.37
N ALA A 123 21.40 9.08 24.13
CA ALA A 123 21.44 8.44 25.44
C ALA A 123 21.59 6.92 25.36
N ALA A 124 20.99 6.29 24.34
CA ALA A 124 21.05 4.86 24.11
C ALA A 124 22.27 4.42 23.28
N ASP A 125 22.97 5.38 22.66
CA ASP A 125 24.01 5.15 21.67
C ASP A 125 23.57 4.20 20.54
N GLN A 126 22.33 4.37 20.11
CA GLN A 126 21.67 3.54 19.09
C GLN A 126 20.81 4.43 18.19
N SER A 127 20.54 3.95 16.97
CA SER A 127 19.54 4.60 16.13
C SER A 127 18.14 4.44 16.72
N CYS A 128 17.22 5.30 16.31
CA CYS A 128 15.81 5.11 16.61
C CYS A 128 14.91 5.56 15.46
N HIS A 129 13.68 5.08 15.44
CA HIS A 129 12.70 5.40 14.42
C HIS A 129 11.33 5.71 15.02
N LEU A 130 10.56 6.53 14.30
CA LEU A 130 9.16 6.79 14.57
C LEU A 130 8.33 6.12 13.50
N SER A 131 7.25 5.45 13.91
CA SER A 131 6.37 4.75 12.98
C SER A 131 4.91 4.93 13.31
N VAL A 132 4.07 4.77 12.30
CA VAL A 132 2.61 4.78 12.40
C VAL A 132 2.06 3.47 11.81
N LEU A 133 0.86 3.08 12.25
CA LEU A 133 0.12 2.01 11.59
C LEU A 133 -0.53 2.56 10.32
N ARG A 134 -0.28 1.91 9.18
CA ARG A 134 -0.89 2.25 7.91
C ARG A 134 -1.13 1.00 7.08
N ASP A 135 -2.38 0.79 6.65
CA ASP A 135 -2.80 -0.31 5.78
C ASP A 135 -2.33 -1.69 6.28
N GLY A 136 -2.47 -1.93 7.59
CA GLY A 136 -2.05 -3.18 8.24
C GLY A 136 -0.53 -3.38 8.33
N ARG A 137 0.26 -2.32 8.14
CA ARG A 137 1.73 -2.38 8.25
C ARG A 137 2.27 -1.26 9.12
N GLN A 138 3.43 -1.49 9.73
CA GLN A 138 4.22 -0.42 10.31
C GLN A 138 4.86 0.40 9.18
N LEU A 139 4.61 1.72 9.14
CA LEU A 139 5.26 2.65 8.24
C LEU A 139 6.22 3.56 9.02
N VAL A 140 7.50 3.56 8.67
CA VAL A 140 8.50 4.45 9.25
C VAL A 140 8.32 5.86 8.70
N ILE A 141 8.11 6.85 9.58
CA ILE A 141 7.87 8.26 9.21
C ILE A 141 9.00 9.19 9.64
N ALA A 142 9.87 8.75 10.55
CA ALA A 142 11.08 9.49 10.94
C ALA A 142 12.16 8.50 11.42
N GLN A 143 13.41 8.92 11.34
CA GLN A 143 14.58 8.17 11.76
C GLN A 143 15.62 9.14 12.31
N VAL A 144 16.34 8.72 13.34
CA VAL A 144 17.59 9.33 13.80
C VAL A 144 18.67 8.24 13.78
N ASP A 145 19.80 8.53 13.15
CA ASP A 145 20.93 7.61 13.06
C ASP A 145 21.69 7.49 14.39
N THR A 146 22.52 6.45 14.49
CA THR A 146 23.40 6.29 15.65
C THR A 146 24.42 7.44 15.72
N PRO A 147 24.76 7.94 16.93
CA PRO A 147 25.78 8.98 17.10
C PRO A 147 27.15 8.60 16.54
N GLU A 148 27.56 7.32 16.63
CA GLU A 148 28.90 6.85 16.22
C GLU A 148 29.01 6.49 14.72
N GLY A 149 27.97 6.78 13.92
CA GLY A 149 27.99 6.69 12.46
C GLY A 149 27.91 5.28 11.85
N ILE A 150 28.26 4.23 12.60
CA ILE A 150 28.09 2.83 12.18
C ILE A 150 26.97 2.18 12.99
N GLY A 151 25.84 1.92 12.35
CA GLY A 151 24.71 1.28 13.01
C GLY A 151 23.63 0.82 12.04
N PHE A 152 22.70 0.02 12.57
CA PHE A 152 21.50 -0.38 11.84
C PHE A 152 20.46 0.73 11.93
N SER A 153 19.85 1.12 10.81
CA SER A 153 18.74 2.09 10.82
C SER A 153 17.69 1.77 9.74
N LEU A 154 16.43 2.07 10.06
CA LEU A 154 15.29 1.80 9.19
C LEU A 154 14.92 3.05 8.40
N LYS A 155 15.08 3.01 7.07
CA LYS A 155 14.78 4.13 6.18
C LYS A 155 13.36 4.65 6.36
N VAL A 156 13.20 5.98 6.32
CA VAL A 156 11.88 6.63 6.18
C VAL A 156 11.16 6.09 4.94
N GLY A 157 9.87 5.77 5.09
CA GLY A 157 9.06 5.11 4.07
C GLY A 157 9.11 3.57 4.09
N ALA A 158 10.00 2.97 4.89
CA ALA A 158 10.03 1.51 5.04
C ALA A 158 8.71 0.98 5.61
N LYS A 159 8.20 -0.08 4.97
CA LYS A 159 7.02 -0.83 5.43
C LYS A 159 7.47 -2.14 6.07
N ILE A 160 7.09 -2.35 7.34
CA ILE A 160 7.51 -3.49 8.14
C ILE A 160 6.27 -4.25 8.60
N ASP A 161 6.37 -5.58 8.61
CA ASP A 161 5.36 -6.48 9.15
C ASP A 161 5.21 -6.23 10.67
N LEU A 162 3.97 -6.02 11.12
CA LEU A 162 3.66 -5.68 12.50
C LEU A 162 4.07 -6.78 13.49
N LEU A 163 4.06 -8.04 13.05
CA LEU A 163 4.42 -9.18 13.90
C LEU A 163 5.93 -9.42 13.97
N LYS A 164 6.72 -8.73 13.15
CA LYS A 164 8.18 -8.93 13.03
C LYS A 164 9.02 -7.83 13.67
N SER A 165 8.40 -6.86 14.35
CA SER A 165 9.11 -5.74 14.97
C SER A 165 8.55 -5.42 16.37
N GLY A 166 9.42 -4.97 17.28
CA GLY A 166 8.98 -4.53 18.61
C GLY A 166 8.00 -3.35 18.54
N SER A 167 8.27 -2.39 17.65
CA SER A 167 7.35 -1.26 17.39
C SER A 167 6.02 -1.69 16.79
N GLY A 168 5.98 -2.76 15.98
CA GLY A 168 4.75 -3.31 15.43
C GLY A 168 3.85 -3.94 16.50
N HIS A 169 4.43 -4.68 17.44
CA HIS A 169 3.71 -5.21 18.60
C HIS A 169 3.12 -4.08 19.47
N VAL A 170 3.89 -3.02 19.73
CA VAL A 170 3.38 -1.85 20.47
C VAL A 170 2.24 -1.20 19.71
N LEU A 171 2.38 -0.97 18.39
CA LEU A 171 1.30 -0.40 17.58
C LEU A 171 0.02 -1.23 17.66
N LEU A 172 0.13 -2.57 17.56
CA LEU A 172 -1.00 -3.50 17.66
C LEU A 172 -1.65 -3.49 19.05
N ALA A 173 -0.86 -3.43 20.12
CA ALA A 173 -1.37 -3.48 21.49
C ALA A 173 -2.28 -2.29 21.85
N PHE A 174 -2.16 -1.18 21.12
CA PHE A 174 -2.95 0.03 21.32
C PHE A 174 -3.87 0.36 20.13
N GLN A 175 -4.18 -0.62 19.27
CA GLN A 175 -5.27 -0.45 18.31
C GLN A 175 -6.61 -0.73 18.96
N ASP A 176 -7.63 0.03 18.53
CA ASP A 176 -9.01 -0.26 18.87
C ASP A 176 -9.42 -1.58 18.20
N VAL A 177 -10.11 -2.44 18.98
CA VAL A 177 -10.61 -3.76 18.56
C VAL A 177 -11.94 -3.63 17.84
#